data_AF-A0A239I932-F1
#
_entry.id   AF-A0A239I932-F1
#
_cell.length_a   1.000
_cell.length_b   1.000
_cell.length_c   1.000
_cell.angle_alpha   90.00
_cell.angle_beta   90.00
_cell.angle_gamma   90.00
#
_symmetry.space_group_name_H-M   'P 1'
#
loop_
_entity.id
_entity.type
_entity.pdbx_description
1 polymer ?
#
loop_
_entity_poly.entity_id
_entity_poly.type
_entity_poly.pdbx_seq_one_letter_code
_entity_poly.pdbx_strand_id
1 'polypeptide(L)'
;MELGYATLVQLIQQMFDLPAEQRMALDGRFKYFQRLHLPAQANVGRQRAVYDGEAVLQTALAFQLLDCGVRPASAAATVLHQWPAIADALRDAWANQIRAGPRSGPFLGIAPRALDGLGHRGARPPGWCGVLTKADLIAWCDDATAEQILIVHLPRFVAAVVNGLDRVSPGDGLAMRTWLAGGRSRATRRGQR
;
A
#
# COMPACT_ATOMS: atom_id res chain seq x y z
N MET A 1 -6.29 9.61 -12.70
CA MET A 1 -5.48 8.45 -13.16
C MET A 1 -6.39 7.25 -13.14
N GLU A 2 -6.40 6.46 -14.21
CA GLU A 2 -7.27 5.30 -14.37
C GLU A 2 -6.45 4.18 -15.04
N LEU A 3 -6.01 3.22 -14.24
CA LEU A 3 -5.20 2.09 -14.68
C LEU A 3 -6.07 0.87 -14.93
N GLY A 4 -5.82 0.18 -16.04
CA GLY A 4 -6.44 -1.13 -16.29
C GLY A 4 -5.76 -2.23 -15.49
N TYR A 5 -6.50 -3.32 -15.25
CA TYR A 5 -6.00 -4.52 -14.55
C TYR A 5 -4.63 -5.02 -15.05
N ALA A 6 -4.45 -5.14 -16.37
CA ALA A 6 -3.20 -5.64 -16.95
C ALA A 6 -1.98 -4.78 -16.58
N THR A 7 -2.12 -3.45 -16.59
CA THR A 7 -1.06 -2.52 -16.22
C THR A 7 -0.77 -2.57 -14.72
N LEU A 8 -1.81 -2.70 -13.89
CA LEU A 8 -1.64 -2.90 -12.45
C LEU A 8 -0.89 -4.20 -12.14
N VAL A 9 -1.21 -5.30 -12.82
CA VAL A 9 -0.47 -6.56 -12.68
C VAL A 9 1.00 -6.39 -13.07
N GLN A 10 1.28 -5.75 -14.21
CA GLN A 10 2.65 -5.47 -14.64
C GLN A 10 3.42 -4.59 -13.64
N LEU A 11 2.76 -3.57 -13.07
CA LEU A 11 3.34 -2.75 -12.01
C LEU A 11 3.77 -3.61 -10.82
N ILE A 12 2.88 -4.48 -10.30
CA ILE A 12 3.20 -5.34 -9.17
C ILE A 12 4.31 -6.33 -9.54
N GLN A 13 4.30 -6.92 -10.73
CA GLN A 13 5.40 -7.79 -11.18
C GLN A 13 6.75 -7.07 -11.15
N GLN A 14 6.80 -5.82 -11.64
CA GLN A 14 8.04 -5.04 -11.65
C GLN A 14 8.48 -4.60 -10.25
N MET A 15 7.54 -4.25 -9.37
CA MET A 15 7.86 -3.81 -8.01
C MET A 15 8.51 -4.92 -7.17
N PHE A 16 8.06 -6.16 -7.35
CA PHE A 16 8.51 -7.33 -6.59
C PHE A 16 9.44 -8.25 -7.38
N ASP A 17 9.93 -7.80 -8.54
CA ASP A 17 10.82 -8.55 -9.44
C ASP A 17 10.33 -9.99 -9.71
N LEU A 18 9.02 -10.12 -9.93
CA LEU A 18 8.38 -11.44 -10.12
C LEU A 18 8.59 -11.92 -11.56
N PRO A 19 9.09 -13.15 -11.77
CA PRO A 19 9.29 -13.69 -13.10
C PRO A 19 7.95 -13.98 -13.77
N ALA A 20 7.94 -14.00 -15.11
CA ALA A 20 6.70 -14.04 -15.91
C ALA A 20 5.83 -15.28 -15.62
N GLU A 21 6.46 -16.39 -15.24
CA GLU A 21 5.83 -17.67 -14.90
C GLU A 21 4.96 -17.55 -13.64
N GLN A 22 5.27 -16.60 -12.74
CA GLN A 22 4.49 -16.38 -11.51
C GLN A 22 3.23 -15.55 -11.74
N ARG A 23 2.94 -15.13 -12.98
CA ARG A 23 1.76 -14.34 -13.32
C ARG A 23 0.44 -14.99 -12.88
N MET A 24 0.31 -16.32 -13.02
CA MET A 24 -0.90 -17.02 -12.58
C MET A 24 -1.10 -16.96 -11.06
N ALA A 25 -0.01 -17.10 -10.28
CA ALA A 25 -0.07 -16.99 -8.83
C ALA A 25 -0.42 -15.56 -8.40
N LEU A 26 0.13 -14.57 -9.10
CA LEU A 26 -0.18 -13.16 -8.89
C LEU A 26 -1.67 -12.88 -9.16
N ASP A 27 -2.20 -13.33 -10.31
CA ASP A 27 -3.62 -13.20 -10.66
C ASP A 27 -4.53 -13.86 -9.60
N GLY A 28 -4.12 -15.02 -9.06
CA GLY A 28 -4.81 -15.67 -7.95
C GLY A 28 -4.88 -14.79 -6.69
N ARG A 29 -3.78 -14.15 -6.31
CA ARG A 29 -3.71 -13.23 -5.17
C ARG A 29 -4.58 -11.98 -5.40
N PHE A 30 -4.56 -11.42 -6.60
CA PHE A 30 -5.44 -10.30 -6.97
C PHE A 30 -6.91 -10.66 -6.83
N LYS A 31 -7.35 -11.80 -7.39
CA LYS A 31 -8.72 -12.29 -7.25
C LYS A 31 -9.09 -12.53 -5.79
N TYR A 32 -8.15 -13.01 -4.98
CA TYR A 32 -8.39 -13.19 -3.56
C TYR A 32 -8.58 -11.86 -2.84
N PHE A 33 -7.75 -10.85 -3.12
CA PHE A 33 -7.94 -9.50 -2.59
C PHE A 33 -9.26 -8.86 -3.02
N GLN A 34 -9.68 -9.04 -4.27
CA GLN A 34 -10.98 -8.56 -4.74
C GLN A 34 -12.14 -9.18 -3.95
N ARG A 35 -12.06 -10.48 -3.61
CA ARG A 35 -13.05 -11.14 -2.73
C ARG A 35 -13.04 -10.59 -1.31
N LEU A 36 -11.93 -10.00 -0.88
CA LEU A 36 -11.79 -9.31 0.41
C LEU A 36 -12.11 -7.80 0.31
N HIS A 37 -12.72 -7.36 -0.79
CA HIS A 37 -13.06 -5.96 -1.06
C HIS A 37 -11.86 -5.01 -1.12
N LEU A 38 -10.68 -5.52 -1.49
CA LEU A 38 -9.48 -4.73 -1.73
C LEU A 38 -9.14 -4.68 -3.24
N PRO A 39 -8.84 -3.51 -3.82
CA PRO A 39 -8.93 -2.18 -3.19
C PRO A 39 -10.39 -1.72 -3.03
N ALA A 40 -10.64 -0.83 -2.06
CA ALA A 40 -11.99 -0.43 -1.65
C ALA A 40 -12.83 0.17 -2.79
N GLN A 41 -12.16 0.82 -3.75
CA GLN A 41 -12.77 1.62 -4.80
C GLN A 41 -12.75 0.97 -6.18
N ALA A 42 -12.40 -0.31 -6.29
CA ALA A 42 -12.41 -0.97 -7.59
C ALA A 42 -13.85 -1.07 -8.13
N ASN A 43 -14.13 -0.38 -9.23
CA ASN A 43 -15.37 -0.56 -10.00
C ASN A 43 -15.32 -1.91 -10.72
N VAL A 44 -15.51 -3.01 -9.97
CA VAL A 44 -15.55 -4.38 -10.49
C VAL A 44 -16.97 -4.71 -10.96
N GLY A 45 -17.43 -4.00 -11.99
CA GLY A 45 -18.75 -4.20 -12.61
C GLY A 45 -18.68 -4.92 -13.96
N ARG A 46 -19.76 -4.81 -14.75
CA ARG A 46 -19.84 -5.32 -16.14
C ARG A 46 -18.84 -4.67 -17.11
N GLN A 47 -18.17 -3.59 -16.68
CA GLN A 47 -17.16 -2.86 -17.42
C GLN A 47 -15.76 -3.24 -16.93
N ARG A 48 -14.74 -2.97 -17.77
CA ARG A 48 -13.33 -3.20 -17.46
C ARG A 48 -12.97 -2.56 -16.10
N ALA A 49 -12.40 -3.33 -15.19
CA ALA A 49 -11.95 -2.81 -13.89
C ALA A 49 -10.93 -1.69 -14.08
N VAL A 50 -11.22 -0.54 -13.47
CA VAL A 50 -10.38 0.66 -13.47
C VAL A 50 -9.90 0.92 -12.05
N TYR A 51 -8.60 1.18 -11.92
CA TYR A 51 -7.91 1.43 -10.65
C TYR A 51 -7.37 2.85 -10.64
N ASP A 52 -7.82 3.65 -9.68
CA ASP A 52 -7.27 4.99 -9.48
C ASP A 52 -5.98 4.95 -8.64
N GLY A 53 -5.39 6.12 -8.36
CA GLY A 53 -4.14 6.20 -7.59
C GLY A 53 -4.24 5.62 -6.19
N GLU A 54 -5.40 5.76 -5.56
CA GLU A 54 -5.66 5.19 -4.25
C GLU A 54 -5.69 3.67 -4.32
N ALA A 55 -6.46 3.11 -5.26
CA ALA A 55 -6.58 1.69 -5.48
C ALA A 55 -5.24 1.03 -5.82
N VAL A 56 -4.39 1.73 -6.59
CA VAL A 56 -3.02 1.28 -6.93
C VAL A 56 -2.15 1.19 -5.67
N LEU A 57 -2.14 2.24 -4.84
CA LEU A 57 -1.32 2.25 -3.61
C LEU A 57 -1.82 1.24 -2.58
N GLN A 58 -3.13 1.11 -2.41
CA GLN A 58 -3.74 0.07 -1.56
C GLN A 58 -3.31 -1.32 -1.99
N THR A 59 -3.38 -1.60 -3.29
CA THR A 59 -3.01 -2.90 -3.84
C THR A 59 -1.51 -3.16 -3.67
N ALA A 60 -0.67 -2.20 -4.05
CA ALA A 60 0.79 -2.30 -3.91
C ALA A 60 1.21 -2.53 -2.45
N LEU A 61 0.57 -1.84 -1.50
CA LEU A 61 0.85 -2.01 -0.08
C LEU A 61 0.44 -3.39 0.41
N ALA A 62 -0.74 -3.89 0.02
CA ALA A 62 -1.15 -5.24 0.40
C ALA A 62 -0.20 -6.31 -0.13
N PHE A 63 0.31 -6.17 -1.36
CA PHE A 63 1.36 -7.06 -1.87
C PHE A 63 2.68 -6.91 -1.12
N GLN A 64 3.06 -5.70 -0.70
CA GLN A 64 4.22 -5.50 0.15
C GLN A 64 4.07 -6.24 1.49
N LEU A 65 2.87 -6.24 2.07
CA LEU A 65 2.59 -7.00 3.29
C LEU A 65 2.67 -8.50 3.04
N LEU A 66 2.14 -9.01 1.91
CA LEU A 66 2.29 -10.43 1.54
C LEU A 66 3.75 -10.85 1.41
N ASP A 67 4.57 -10.02 0.75
CA ASP A 67 6.01 -10.25 0.58
C ASP A 67 6.73 -10.31 1.94
N CYS A 68 6.24 -9.54 2.91
CA CYS A 68 6.69 -9.58 4.30
C CYS A 68 6.09 -10.74 5.14
N GLY A 69 5.38 -11.69 4.52
CA GLY A 69 4.80 -12.86 5.19
C GLY A 69 3.46 -12.63 5.87
N VAL A 70 2.83 -11.46 5.68
CA VAL A 70 1.49 -11.19 6.22
C VAL A 70 0.45 -12.02 5.45
N ARG A 71 -0.48 -12.64 6.18
CA ARG A 71 -1.59 -13.40 5.57
C ARG A 71 -2.49 -12.45 4.74
N PRO A 72 -3.04 -12.88 3.59
CA PRO A 72 -3.76 -11.96 2.71
C PRO A 72 -4.99 -11.30 3.35
N ALA A 73 -5.75 -12.04 4.18
CA ALA A 73 -6.88 -11.48 4.92
C ALA A 73 -6.44 -10.35 5.87
N SER A 74 -5.36 -10.57 6.62
CA SER A 74 -4.79 -9.56 7.51
C SER A 74 -4.26 -8.36 6.73
N ALA A 75 -3.53 -8.59 5.63
CA ALA A 75 -3.02 -7.51 4.78
C ALA A 75 -4.16 -6.62 4.23
N ALA A 76 -5.23 -7.24 3.70
CA ALA A 76 -6.40 -6.52 3.22
C ALA A 76 -7.08 -5.73 4.33
N ALA A 77 -7.31 -6.35 5.49
CA ALA A 77 -7.93 -5.69 6.64
C ALA A 77 -7.09 -4.51 7.14
N THR A 78 -5.77 -4.67 7.27
CA THR A 78 -4.85 -3.59 7.65
C THR A 78 -4.94 -2.42 6.68
N VAL A 79 -4.85 -2.70 5.37
CA VAL A 79 -4.91 -1.64 4.36
C VAL A 79 -6.26 -0.94 4.38
N LEU A 80 -7.38 -1.66 4.44
CA LEU A 80 -8.71 -1.08 4.41
C LEU A 80 -9.05 -0.25 5.66
N HIS A 81 -8.75 -0.78 6.85
CA HIS A 81 -9.12 -0.12 8.11
C HIS A 81 -8.21 1.06 8.46
N GLN A 82 -6.93 0.97 8.10
CA GLN A 82 -5.94 2.00 8.42
C GLN A 82 -5.66 2.95 7.26
N TRP A 83 -6.42 2.82 6.16
CA TRP A 83 -6.16 3.57 4.94
C TRP A 83 -6.04 5.08 5.13
N PRO A 84 -6.92 5.78 5.89
CA PRO A 84 -6.79 7.22 6.07
C PRO A 84 -5.43 7.63 6.65
N ALA A 85 -4.98 6.94 7.71
CA ALA A 85 -3.69 7.20 8.34
C ALA A 85 -2.51 6.83 7.41
N ILE A 86 -2.61 5.69 6.71
CA ILE A 86 -1.60 5.25 5.74
C ILE A 86 -1.49 6.25 4.58
N ALA A 87 -2.62 6.72 4.05
CA ALA A 87 -2.66 7.65 2.93
C ALA A 87 -2.01 8.99 3.29
N ASP A 88 -2.29 9.52 4.48
CA ASP A 88 -1.62 10.73 4.98
C ASP A 88 -0.11 10.51 5.13
N ALA A 89 0.30 9.36 5.69
CA ALA A 89 1.70 8.99 5.82
C ALA A 89 2.44 8.88 4.47
N LEU A 90 1.77 8.34 3.44
CA LEU A 90 2.31 8.24 2.09
C LEU A 90 2.49 9.61 1.44
N ARG A 91 1.55 10.54 1.66
CA ARG A 91 1.66 11.93 1.19
C ARG A 91 2.81 12.66 1.90
N ASP A 92 2.91 12.51 3.21
CA ASP A 92 4.02 13.08 3.99
C ASP A 92 5.37 12.49 3.59
N ALA A 93 5.43 11.18 3.37
CA ALA A 93 6.63 10.50 2.87
C ALA A 93 7.06 11.06 1.51
N TRP A 94 6.11 11.26 0.59
CA TRP A 94 6.38 11.86 -0.71
C TRP A 94 6.87 13.30 -0.60
N ALA A 95 6.18 14.13 0.19
CA ALA A 95 6.56 15.52 0.41
C ALA A 95 7.96 15.65 1.03
N ASN A 96 8.30 14.78 1.99
CA ASN A 96 9.62 14.74 2.62
C ASN A 96 10.70 14.21 1.68
N GLN A 97 10.39 13.19 0.86
CA GLN A 97 11.33 12.66 -0.13
C GLN A 97 11.79 13.75 -1.11
N ILE A 98 10.90 14.63 -1.55
CA ILE A 98 11.24 15.76 -2.42
C ILE A 98 12.21 16.73 -1.73
N ARG A 99 12.06 16.95 -0.41
CA ARG A 99 12.83 17.95 0.35
C ARG A 99 14.18 17.43 0.86
N ALA A 100 14.22 16.20 1.35
CA ALA A 100 15.34 15.67 2.15
C ALA A 100 15.90 14.33 1.60
N GLY A 101 15.42 13.89 0.43
CA GLY A 101 15.90 12.69 -0.26
C GLY A 101 15.33 11.37 0.29
N PRO A 102 15.59 10.25 -0.40
CA PRO A 102 14.87 8.98 -0.21
C PRO A 102 15.19 8.22 1.09
N ARG A 103 16.21 8.66 1.86
CA ARG A 103 16.63 8.04 3.13
C ARG A 103 16.01 8.70 4.36
N SER A 104 15.28 9.80 4.18
CA SER A 104 14.60 10.50 5.24
C SER A 104 13.10 10.40 5.01
N GLY A 105 12.37 10.05 6.07
CA GLY A 105 10.92 9.97 6.02
C GLY A 105 10.34 8.97 7.01
N PRO A 106 9.01 8.92 7.08
CA PRO A 106 8.32 8.03 7.99
C PRO A 106 8.41 6.57 7.53
N PHE A 107 8.22 5.69 8.51
CA PHE A 107 8.05 4.27 8.33
C PHE A 107 6.61 3.90 8.67
N LEU A 108 6.12 2.80 8.12
CA LEU A 108 4.90 2.15 8.61
C LEU A 108 5.33 0.99 9.49
N GLY A 109 4.98 1.05 10.77
CA GLY A 109 5.16 -0.04 11.73
C GLY A 109 3.87 -0.85 11.84
N ILE A 110 3.99 -2.18 11.81
CA ILE A 110 2.86 -3.10 11.98
C ILE A 110 3.24 -4.13 13.04
N ALA A 111 2.47 -4.19 14.11
CA ALA A 111 2.68 -5.16 15.18
C ALA A 111 2.31 -6.59 14.70
N PRO A 112 3.05 -7.65 15.07
CA PRO A 112 2.74 -9.03 14.73
C PRO A 112 1.37 -9.45 15.25
N ARG A 113 0.95 -8.95 16.42
CA ARG A 113 -0.42 -9.15 16.93
C ARG A 113 -1.49 -8.53 16.04
N ALA A 114 -1.15 -7.50 15.25
CA ALA A 114 -2.04 -7.00 14.19
C ALA A 114 -2.17 -7.98 13.02
N LEU A 115 -1.17 -8.85 12.81
CA LEU A 115 -1.16 -9.92 11.82
C LEU A 115 -1.88 -11.19 12.33
N ASP A 116 -1.85 -11.41 13.65
CA ASP A 116 -2.46 -12.55 14.35
C ASP A 116 -3.94 -12.34 14.77
N GLY A 117 -4.48 -11.13 14.54
CA GLY A 117 -5.81 -10.67 14.95
C GLY A 117 -7.05 -11.20 14.21
N LEU A 118 -7.05 -12.46 13.77
CA LEU A 118 -8.29 -13.26 13.60
C LEU A 118 -8.23 -14.39 14.63
N GLY A 119 -8.31 -14.09 15.94
CA GLY A 119 -8.29 -15.17 16.94
C GLY A 119 -8.35 -14.82 18.43
N HIS A 120 -7.54 -13.92 18.98
CA HIS A 120 -7.36 -13.85 20.45
C HIS A 120 -7.34 -12.44 21.07
N ARG A 121 -7.88 -12.35 22.31
CA ARG A 121 -8.07 -11.13 23.11
C ARG A 121 -6.84 -10.85 23.99
N GLY A 122 -6.41 -9.58 24.10
CA GLY A 122 -5.35 -9.13 24.99
C GLY A 122 -5.22 -7.59 25.07
N ALA A 123 -4.61 -7.07 26.14
CA ALA A 123 -4.85 -5.77 26.79
C ALA A 123 -4.18 -4.49 26.22
N ARG A 124 -3.72 -4.49 24.96
CA ARG A 124 -3.45 -3.28 24.14
C ARG A 124 -4.08 -3.56 22.77
N PRO A 125 -4.66 -2.59 22.03
CA PRO A 125 -5.53 -2.91 20.91
C PRO A 125 -4.81 -3.86 19.94
N PRO A 126 -5.24 -5.14 19.84
CA PRO A 126 -4.72 -6.03 18.82
C PRO A 126 -4.99 -5.37 17.47
N GLY A 127 -3.99 -5.30 16.59
CA GLY A 127 -4.18 -4.56 15.32
C GLY A 127 -3.36 -3.29 15.12
N TRP A 128 -2.40 -2.94 15.99
CA TRP A 128 -1.67 -1.69 15.81
C TRP A 128 -0.87 -1.68 14.50
N CYS A 129 -1.19 -0.69 13.67
CA CYS A 129 -0.50 -0.31 12.46
C CYS A 129 -0.43 1.22 12.46
N GLY A 130 0.77 1.78 12.42
CA GLY A 130 0.95 3.22 12.61
C GLY A 130 2.21 3.75 11.95
N VAL A 131 2.25 5.06 11.82
CA VAL A 131 3.40 5.78 11.24
C VAL A 131 4.46 5.96 12.33
N LEU A 132 5.69 5.57 12.02
CA LEU A 132 6.84 5.67 12.90
C LEU A 132 7.86 6.65 12.31
N THR A 133 8.44 7.47 13.17
CA THR A 133 9.62 8.27 12.84
C THR A 133 10.88 7.45 13.08
N LYS A 134 12.03 7.97 12.66
CA LYS A 134 13.33 7.37 13.02
C LYS A 134 13.55 7.34 14.54
N ALA A 135 13.09 8.36 15.27
CA ALA A 135 13.20 8.41 16.72
C ALA A 135 12.36 7.32 17.38
N ASP A 136 11.14 7.09 16.88
CA ASP A 136 10.28 6.01 17.37
C ASP A 136 10.92 4.64 17.16
N LEU A 137 11.58 4.42 16.01
CA LEU A 137 12.31 3.18 15.76
C LEU A 137 13.51 2.99 16.70
N ILE A 138 14.27 4.05 16.99
CA ILE A 138 15.40 3.96 17.94
C ILE A 138 14.86 3.60 19.32
N ALA A 139 13.82 4.30 19.78
CA ALA A 139 13.17 4.02 21.06
C ALA A 139 12.62 2.58 21.12
N TRP A 140 12.08 2.08 20.00
CA TRP A 140 11.60 0.69 19.89
C TRP A 140 12.74 -0.33 20.01
N CYS A 141 13.88 -0.07 19.36
CA CYS A 141 15.05 -0.94 19.44
C CYS A 141 15.66 -0.99 20.85
N ASP A 142 15.56 0.10 21.60
CA ASP A 142 16.10 0.21 22.96
C ASP A 142 15.19 -0.45 24.02
N ASP A 143 13.93 -0.72 23.68
CA ASP A 143 12.99 -1.42 24.55
C ASP A 143 13.15 -2.94 24.43
N ALA A 144 13.85 -3.54 25.40
CA ALA A 144 14.07 -4.99 25.47
C ALA A 144 12.78 -5.83 25.62
N THR A 145 11.65 -5.19 25.92
CA THR A 145 10.33 -5.84 26.01
C THR A 145 9.50 -5.66 24.75
N ALA A 146 9.99 -4.89 23.78
CA ALA A 146 9.26 -4.59 22.57
C ALA A 146 9.11 -5.84 21.69
N GLU A 147 7.90 -6.02 21.16
CA GLU A 147 7.64 -7.07 20.19
C GLU A 147 8.39 -6.79 18.88
N GLN A 148 8.71 -7.83 18.12
CA GLN A 148 9.16 -7.64 16.74
C GLN A 148 8.11 -6.81 15.99
N ILE A 149 8.48 -5.91 15.09
CA ILE A 149 7.54 -5.17 14.25
C ILE A 149 7.92 -5.30 12.79
N LEU A 150 6.92 -5.36 11.92
CA LEU A 150 7.15 -5.21 10.50
C LEU A 150 7.29 -3.72 10.18
N ILE A 151 8.35 -3.36 9.45
CA ILE A 151 8.66 -1.98 9.08
C ILE A 151 8.64 -1.84 7.56
N VAL A 152 7.81 -0.94 7.04
CA VAL A 152 7.82 -0.55 5.63
C VAL A 152 8.36 0.87 5.52
N HIS A 153 9.46 1.05 4.77
CA HIS A 153 10.05 2.36 4.52
C HIS A 153 9.22 3.12 3.47
N LEU A 154 8.31 4.00 3.91
CA LEU A 154 7.31 4.62 3.05
C LEU A 154 7.88 5.42 1.86
N PRO A 155 8.95 6.23 2.00
CA PRO A 155 9.55 6.91 0.84
C PRO A 155 10.05 5.94 -0.24
N ARG A 156 10.66 4.81 0.15
CA ARG A 156 11.16 3.79 -0.78
C ARG A 156 10.00 3.07 -1.46
N PHE A 157 8.96 2.75 -0.70
CA PHE A 157 7.72 2.16 -1.24
C PHE A 157 7.07 3.08 -2.28
N VAL A 158 6.87 4.36 -1.95
CA VAL A 158 6.29 5.35 -2.88
C VAL A 158 7.15 5.50 -4.14
N ALA A 159 8.48 5.61 -3.98
CA ALA A 159 9.40 5.69 -5.09
C ALA A 159 9.30 4.46 -6.01
N ALA A 160 9.20 3.25 -5.43
CA ALA A 160 9.04 2.02 -6.20
C ALA A 160 7.73 2.02 -7.02
N VAL A 161 6.61 2.45 -6.42
CA VAL A 161 5.32 2.57 -7.12
C VAL A 161 5.43 3.58 -8.28
N VAL A 162 5.93 4.78 -8.01
CA VAL A 162 6.02 5.85 -9.03
C VAL A 162 6.95 5.47 -10.17
N ASN A 163 8.13 4.93 -9.86
CA ASN A 163 9.09 4.50 -10.88
C ASN A 163 8.57 3.30 -11.68
N GLY A 164 7.86 2.37 -11.03
CA GLY A 164 7.19 1.26 -11.72
C GLY A 164 6.13 1.78 -12.69
N LEU A 165 5.31 2.76 -12.26
CA LEU A 165 4.30 3.39 -13.12
C LEU A 165 4.92 4.08 -14.34
N ASP A 166 6.00 4.84 -14.17
CA ASP A 166 6.69 5.48 -15.30
C ASP A 166 7.18 4.46 -16.35
N ARG A 167 7.50 3.23 -15.92
CA ARG A 167 7.96 2.15 -16.81
C ARG A 167 6.81 1.43 -17.51
N VAL A 168 5.72 1.14 -16.81
CA VAL A 168 4.61 0.34 -17.38
C VAL A 168 3.55 1.18 -18.08
N SER A 169 3.44 2.46 -17.72
CA SER A 169 2.48 3.40 -18.30
C SER A 169 3.00 4.85 -18.24
N PRO A 170 3.79 5.26 -19.24
CA PRO A 170 4.35 6.60 -19.28
C PRO A 170 3.25 7.68 -19.17
N GLY A 171 3.36 8.55 -18.16
CA GLY A 171 2.36 9.58 -17.85
C GLY A 171 1.55 9.30 -16.58
N ASP A 172 1.30 8.03 -16.25
CA ASP A 172 0.59 7.68 -15.01
C ASP A 172 1.45 7.92 -13.76
N GLY A 173 2.77 7.81 -13.87
CA GLY A 173 3.67 8.20 -12.78
C GLY A 173 3.54 9.69 -12.45
N LEU A 174 3.40 10.59 -13.43
CA LEU A 174 3.13 12.02 -13.16
C LEU A 174 1.77 12.22 -12.47
N ALA A 175 0.75 11.48 -12.89
CA ALA A 175 -0.56 11.53 -12.26
C ALA A 175 -0.52 11.03 -10.80
N MET A 176 0.25 9.98 -10.51
CA MET A 176 0.48 9.50 -9.14
C MET A 176 1.21 10.54 -8.28
N ARG A 177 2.27 11.16 -8.79
CA ARG A 177 2.98 12.26 -8.09
C ARG A 177 2.04 13.41 -7.74
N THR A 178 1.13 13.76 -8.66
CA THR A 178 0.13 14.81 -8.47
C THR A 178 -0.88 14.43 -7.37
N TRP A 179 -1.31 13.16 -7.33
CA TRP A 179 -2.17 12.64 -6.27
C TRP A 179 -1.48 12.71 -4.90
N LEU A 180 -0.22 12.26 -4.82
CA LEU A 180 0.58 12.28 -3.59
C LEU A 180 0.86 13.71 -3.09
N ALA A 181 0.96 14.68 -3.99
CA ALA A 181 1.12 16.10 -3.64
C ALA A 181 -0.18 16.76 -3.09
N GLY A 182 -1.22 15.99 -2.79
CA GLY A 182 -2.49 16.50 -2.27
C GLY A 182 -3.49 16.92 -3.35
N GLY A 183 -3.21 16.61 -4.62
CA GLY A 183 -4.19 16.75 -5.69
C GLY A 183 -5.33 15.77 -5.48
N ARG A 184 -6.47 16.23 -4.95
CA ARG A 184 -7.72 15.46 -4.99
C ARG A 184 -7.99 15.10 -6.46
N SER A 185 -7.85 13.83 -6.80
CA SER A 185 -8.20 13.31 -8.12
C SER A 185 -9.65 13.69 -8.39
N ARG A 186 -9.91 14.49 -9.43
CA ARG A 186 -11.24 14.99 -9.82
C ARG A 186 -12.20 13.89 -10.32
N ALA A 187 -11.99 12.62 -9.97
CA ALA A 187 -12.67 11.49 -10.58
C ALA A 187 -14.11 11.24 -10.06
N THR A 188 -14.55 11.87 -8.96
CA THR A 188 -15.84 11.56 -8.32
C THR A 188 -16.96 12.59 -8.55
N ARG A 189 -17.06 13.20 -9.74
CA ARG A 189 -18.24 14.00 -10.16
C ARG A 189 -18.94 13.53 -11.45
N ARG A 190 -18.84 12.24 -11.79
CA ARG A 190 -19.71 11.61 -12.80
C ARG A 190 -20.34 10.35 -12.21
N GLY A 191 -21.45 10.51 -11.49
CA GLY A 191 -22.17 9.38 -10.90
C GLY A 191 -23.40 9.70 -10.07
N GLN A 192 -23.92 10.93 -10.13
CA GLN A 192 -25.28 11.25 -9.68
C GLN A 192 -26.00 11.93 -10.85
N ARG A 193 -26.64 11.11 -11.67
CA ARG A 193 -27.76 11.47 -12.52
C ARG A 193 -28.76 10.34 -12.43
#